data_AF-A0A9D1CVV7-F1
#
_entry.id   AF-A0A9D1CVV7-F1
#
_cell.length_a   1.000
_cell.length_b   1.000
_cell.length_c   1.000
_cell.angle_alpha   90.00
_cell.angle_beta   90.00
_cell.angle_gamma   90.00
#
_symmetry.space_group_name_H-M   'P 1'
#
loop_
_entity.id
_entity.type
_entity.pdbx_description
1 polymer ?
#
loop_
_entity_poly.entity_id
_entity_poly.type
_entity_poly.pdbx_seq_one_letter_code
_entity_poly.pdbx_strand_id
1 'polypeptide(L)' 'MQSAVVIRSVGIIVKMPSLPVFIDICKTLKISPDYLLQDELEENEISTIREIEALWEDTSPSKQALVFAMIKAVLKHKE' A
#
# COMPACT_ATOMS: atom_id res chain seq x y z
N MET A 1 39.87 -2.58 31.51
CA MET A 1 39.96 -2.72 30.05
C MET A 1 38.52 -2.90 29.54
N GLN A 2 37.84 -1.80 29.22
CA GLN A 2 36.45 -1.83 28.77
C GLN A 2 36.43 -2.18 27.28
N SER A 3 35.88 -3.35 26.95
CA SER A 3 35.68 -3.76 25.56
C SER A 3 34.60 -2.89 24.94
N ALA A 4 34.99 -1.94 24.09
CA ALA A 4 34.07 -1.14 23.30
C ALA A 4 33.44 -2.04 22.22
N VAL A 5 32.14 -2.34 22.35
CA VAL A 5 31.36 -2.94 21.28
C VAL A 5 31.09 -1.83 20.27
N VAL A 6 31.88 -1.78 19.20
CA VAL A 6 31.60 -0.91 18.05
C VAL A 6 30.49 -1.56 17.25
N ILE A 7 29.27 -1.03 17.40
CA ILE A 7 28.13 -1.40 16.57
C ILE A 7 28.41 -0.82 15.18
N ARG A 8 28.72 -1.67 14.20
CA ARG A 8 28.89 -1.21 12.82
C ARG A 8 27.52 -0.87 12.27
N SER A 9 27.21 0.43 12.21
CA SER A 9 26.11 0.94 11.40
C SER A 9 26.35 0.46 9.97
N VAL A 10 25.59 -0.55 9.51
CA VAL A 10 25.54 -0.88 8.08
C VAL A 10 24.94 0.36 7.44
N GLY A 11 25.77 1.11 6.72
CA GLY A 11 25.36 2.31 6.03
C GLY A 11 24.31 1.97 4.99
N ILE A 12 23.05 1.92 5.40
CA ILE A 12 21.94 2.16 4.48
C ILE A 12 21.96 3.67 4.29
N ILE A 13 22.85 4.13 3.42
CA ILE A 13 22.55 5.33 2.67
C ILE A 13 21.31 4.93 1.88
N VAL A 14 20.13 5.28 2.38
CA VAL A 14 18.86 5.06 1.68
C VAL A 14 18.88 6.03 0.50
N LYS A 15 19.69 5.70 -0.52
CA LYS A 15 19.74 6.47 -1.74
C LYS A 15 18.48 6.10 -2.48
N MET A 16 17.56 7.05 -2.59
CA MET A 16 16.30 6.85 -3.30
C MET A 16 16.61 6.21 -4.66
N PRO A 17 15.98 5.06 -5.00
CA PRO A 17 16.23 4.40 -6.26
C PRO A 17 15.92 5.37 -7.40
N SER A 18 16.67 5.26 -8.51
CA SER A 18 16.25 5.95 -9.73
C SER A 18 14.87 5.44 -10.14
N LEU A 19 14.07 6.28 -10.78
CA LEU A 19 12.71 5.92 -11.21
C LEU A 19 12.65 4.58 -11.98
N PRO A 20 13.58 4.24 -12.89
CA PRO A 20 13.58 2.94 -13.55
C PRO A 20 13.73 1.75 -12.58
N VAL A 21 14.65 1.87 -11.61
CA VAL A 21 14.89 0.82 -10.60
C VAL A 21 13.67 0.66 -9.71
N PHE A 22 13.04 1.77 -9.32
CA PHE A 22 11.81 1.75 -8.54
C PHE A 22 10.66 1.03 -9.29
N ILE A 23 10.48 1.30 -10.59
CA ILE A 23 9.49 0.62 -11.42
C ILE A 23 9.75 -0.89 -11.51
N ASP A 24 11.02 -1.30 -11.67
CA ASP A 24 11.38 -2.72 -11.75
C ASP A 24 11.14 -3.46 -10.42
N ILE A 25 11.33 -2.79 -9.28
CA ILE A 25 10.96 -3.31 -7.96
C ILE A 25 9.45 -3.54 -7.88
N CYS A 26 8.64 -2.54 -8.26
CA CYS A 26 7.17 -2.65 -8.26
C CYS A 26 6.70 -3.85 -9.10
N LYS A 27 7.24 -4.01 -10.32
CA LYS A 27 6.91 -5.13 -11.21
C LYS A 27 7.30 -6.48 -10.63
N THR A 28 8.50 -6.57 -10.06
CA THR A 28 9.04 -7.83 -9.51
C THR A 28 8.21 -8.31 -8.32
N LEU A 29 7.80 -7.39 -7.45
CA LEU A 29 6.99 -7.68 -6.28
C LEU A 29 5.49 -7.76 -6.61
N LYS A 30 5.09 -7.39 -7.84
CA LYS A 30 3.69 -7.30 -8.28
C LYS A 30 2.83 -6.41 -7.37
N ILE A 31 3.41 -5.31 -6.92
CA ILE A 31 2.74 -4.30 -6.08
C ILE A 31 2.68 -2.97 -6.82
N SER A 32 1.67 -2.15 -6.50
CA SER A 32 1.57 -0.82 -7.09
C SER A 32 2.64 0.11 -6.50
N PRO A 33 3.12 1.10 -7.27
CA PRO A 33 3.94 2.19 -6.75
C PRO A 33 3.33 2.88 -5.53
N ASP A 34 2.00 3.03 -5.53
CA ASP A 34 1.23 3.64 -4.44
C ASP A 34 1.37 2.87 -3.12
N TYR A 35 1.30 1.53 -3.19
CA TYR A 35 1.49 0.67 -2.02
C TYR A 35 2.88 0.85 -1.40
N LEU A 36 3.93 0.95 -2.21
CA LEU A 36 5.31 1.13 -1.72
C LEU A 36 5.58 2.53 -1.14
N LEU A 37 4.86 3.55 -1.62
CA LEU A 37 5.05 4.95 -1.22
C LEU A 37 4.03 5.40 -0.17
N GLN A 38 3.24 4.48 0.37
CA GLN A 38 2.13 4.76 1.28
C GLN A 38 2.50 5.59 2.51
N ASP A 39 3.72 5.43 3.03
CA ASP A 39 4.18 6.11 4.24
C ASP A 39 4.84 7.47 3.92
N GLU A 40 5.09 7.74 2.63
CA GLU A 40 5.79 8.93 2.12
C GLU A 40 4.85 9.91 1.40
N LEU A 41 3.66 9.46 0.98
CA LEU A 41 2.66 10.26 0.29
C LEU A 41 1.54 10.68 1.25
N GLU A 42 1.07 11.92 1.10
CA GLU A 42 -0.13 12.40 1.81
C GLU A 42 -1.40 11.68 1.30
N GLU A 43 -2.38 11.54 2.19
CA GLU A 43 -3.69 10.99 1.85
C GLU A 43 -4.35 11.77 0.70
N ASN A 44 -4.94 11.04 -0.24
CA ASN A 44 -5.64 11.59 -1.41
C ASN A 44 -6.85 10.70 -1.76
N GLU A 45 -7.58 11.00 -2.84
CA GLU A 45 -8.79 10.22 -3.19
C GLU A 45 -8.56 8.70 -3.34
N ILE A 46 -7.32 8.28 -3.65
CA ILE A 46 -6.92 6.87 -3.75
C ILE A 46 -6.72 6.22 -2.37
N SER A 47 -6.34 6.97 -1.32
CA SER A 47 -6.16 6.40 0.02
C SER A 47 -7.47 5.85 0.60
N THR A 48 -8.61 6.48 0.30
CA THR A 48 -9.95 5.97 0.68
C THR A 48 -10.29 4.64 0.03
N ILE A 49 -9.84 4.41 -1.21
CA ILE A 49 -10.06 3.13 -1.92
C ILE A 49 -9.26 2.01 -1.24
N ARG A 50 -8.08 2.31 -0.72
CA ARG A 50 -7.21 1.32 -0.05
C ARG A 50 -7.78 0.83 1.27
N GLU A 51 -8.44 1.70 2.03
CA GLU A 51 -9.19 1.28 3.21
C GLU A 51 -10.28 0.26 2.83
N ILE A 52 -10.98 0.50 1.71
CA ILE A 52 -11.97 -0.45 1.17
C ILE A 52 -11.31 -1.76 0.75
N GLU A 53 -10.15 -1.74 0.09
CA GLU A 53 -9.40 -2.96 -0.27
C GLU A 53 -8.99 -3.79 0.96
N ALA A 54 -8.45 -3.14 2.00
CA ALA A 54 -8.05 -3.80 3.23
C ALA A 54 -9.25 -4.45 3.95
N LEU A 55 -10.37 -3.74 4.02
CA LEU A 55 -11.62 -4.28 4.54
C LEU A 55 -12.14 -5.44 3.68
N TRP A 56 -11.93 -5.38 2.36
CA TRP A 56 -12.37 -6.41 1.42
C TRP A 56 -11.65 -7.75 1.62
N GLU A 57 -10.33 -7.73 1.79
CA GLU A 57 -9.48 -8.93 1.97
C GLU A 57 -9.85 -9.75 3.22
N ASP A 58 -10.21 -9.09 4.33
CA ASP A 58 -10.60 -9.76 5.59
C ASP A 58 -12.09 -10.19 5.61
N THR A 59 -12.86 -9.81 4.60
CA THR A 59 -14.31 -10.02 4.58
C THR A 59 -14.71 -11.33 3.91
N SER A 60 -15.59 -12.11 4.55
CA SER A 60 -16.14 -13.35 3.98
C SER A 60 -16.87 -13.13 2.64
N PRO A 61 -16.87 -14.11 1.71
CA PRO A 61 -17.49 -13.95 0.38
C PRO A 61 -18.97 -13.52 0.40
N SER A 62 -19.75 -13.97 1.38
CA SER A 62 -21.17 -13.58 1.52
C SER A 62 -21.34 -12.10 1.85
N LYS A 63 -20.49 -11.57 2.73
CA LYS A 63 -20.47 -10.15 3.09
C LYS A 63 -19.94 -9.29 1.93
N GLN A 64 -18.91 -9.75 1.22
CA GLN A 64 -18.42 -9.10 0.00
C GLN A 64 -19.54 -8.95 -1.04
N ALA A 65 -20.30 -10.03 -1.30
CA ALA A 65 -21.42 -10.00 -2.23
C ALA A 65 -22.51 -8.98 -1.81
N LEU A 66 -22.79 -8.87 -0.51
CA LEU A 66 -23.73 -7.89 0.03
C LEU A 66 -23.24 -6.45 -0.19
N VAL A 67 -21.99 -6.15 0.19
CA VAL A 67 -21.38 -4.82 0.01
C VAL A 67 -21.38 -4.42 -1.48
N PHE A 68 -21.04 -5.35 -2.37
CA PHE A 68 -21.06 -5.11 -3.80
C PHE A 68 -22.46 -4.78 -4.33
N ALA A 69 -23.49 -5.47 -3.84
CA ALA A 69 -24.87 -5.20 -4.19
C ALA A 69 -25.31 -3.80 -3.71
N MET A 70 -24.89 -3.40 -2.50
CA MET A 70 -25.16 -2.07 -1.96
C MET A 70 -24.53 -0.97 -2.80
N ILE A 71 -23.24 -1.09 -3.13
CA ILE A 71 -22.53 -0.13 -3.99
C ILE A 71 -23.25 0.01 -5.35
N LYS A 72 -23.61 -1.11 -5.99
CA LYS A 72 -24.36 -1.09 -7.25
C LYS A 72 -25.72 -0.41 -7.12
N ALA A 73 -26.44 -0.65 -6.03
CA ALA A 73 -27.75 -0.04 -5.80
C ALA A 73 -27.63 1.48 -5.65
N VAL A 74 -26.65 1.94 -4.88
CA VAL A 74 -26.37 3.38 -4.68
C VAL A 74 -25.98 4.03 -6.01
N LEU A 75 -25.04 3.46 -6.75
CA LEU A 75 -24.57 4.01 -8.03
C LEU A 75 -25.63 4.00 -9.15
N LYS A 76 -26.65 3.15 -9.03
CA LYS A 76 -27.78 3.11 -9.97
C LYS A 76 -28.83 4.16 -9.66
N HIS A 77 -28.87 4.68 -8.43
CA HIS A 77 -29.73 5.79 -8.07
C HIS A 77 -29.19 7.06 -8.72
N LYS A 78 -29.91 7.58 -9.72
CA LYS A 78 -29.66 8.93 -10.24
C LYS A 78 -30.32 9.91 -9.27
N GLU A 79 -29.58 10.92 -8.84
CA GLU A 79 -30.11 12.05 -8.07
C GLU A 79 -31.32 12.70 -8.76
#